data_AF-A0A075M6K7-F1
#
_entry.id   AF-A0A075M6K7-F1
#
_cell.length_a   1.000
_cell.length_b   1.000
_cell.length_c   1.000
_cell.angle_alpha   90.00
_cell.angle_beta   90.00
_cell.angle_gamma   90.00
#
_symmetry.space_group_name_H-M   'P 1'
#
loop_
_entity.id
_entity.type
_entity.pdbx_description
1 polymer ?
#
loop_
_entity_poly.entity_id
_entity_poly.type
_entity_poly.pdbx_seq_one_letter_code
_entity_poly.pdbx_strand_id
1 'polypeptide(L)'
;LVMFGCGAVAQLVLSGGSHGMFLTVNFAFGFAATLGILVSGQISGGHLNPTVTFALCLLGREPWRKFPVFFLFQTIGAFLGAGIIFGMYFDALWDYGQGTLIVVGENSTAGIFATYPSKHLTLVNGFFDQIIGTAALIVCILAIVDPYNNP
;
A
#
# COMPACT_ATOMS: atom_id res chain seq x y z
N LEU A 1 -0.72 -6.70 4.11
CA LEU A 1 -0.17 -5.45 3.54
C LEU A 1 -0.69 -4.22 4.29
N VAL A 2 -1.94 -3.80 4.07
CA VAL A 2 -2.45 -2.50 4.56
C VAL A 2 -2.40 -2.35 6.07
N MET A 3 -2.77 -3.39 6.84
CA MET A 3 -2.68 -3.35 8.29
C MET A 3 -1.27 -2.99 8.80
N PHE A 4 -0.23 -3.70 8.34
CA PHE A 4 1.14 -3.42 8.74
C PHE A 4 1.67 -2.08 8.21
N GLY A 5 1.39 -1.77 6.95
CA GLY A 5 1.83 -0.52 6.32
C GLY A 5 1.21 0.70 6.97
N CYS A 6 -0.13 0.78 7.02
CA CYS A 6 -0.84 1.88 7.67
C CYS A 6 -0.56 1.93 9.18
N GLY A 7 -0.35 0.78 9.85
CA GLY A 7 0.05 0.77 11.26
C GLY A 7 1.40 1.45 11.49
N ALA A 8 2.38 1.23 10.60
CA ALA A 8 3.68 1.93 10.68
C ALA A 8 3.54 3.44 10.38
N VAL A 9 2.68 3.83 9.45
CA VAL A 9 2.38 5.25 9.20
C VAL A 9 1.67 5.88 10.40
N ALA A 10 0.70 5.19 11.00
CA ALA A 10 0.02 5.63 12.22
C ALA A 10 1.02 5.86 13.35
N GLN A 11 1.94 4.91 13.57
CA GLN A 11 2.99 5.04 14.57
C GLN A 11 3.92 6.23 14.28
N LEU A 12 4.33 6.45 13.03
CA LEU A 12 5.14 7.60 12.63
C LEU A 12 4.41 8.93 12.91
N VAL A 13 3.17 9.07 12.44
CA VAL A 13 2.40 10.32 12.50
C VAL A 13 1.97 10.62 13.94
N LEU A 14 1.33 9.67 14.62
CA LEU A 14 0.73 9.87 15.94
C LEU A 14 1.77 10.02 17.05
N SER A 15 2.99 9.48 16.86
CA SER A 15 4.09 9.69 17.81
C SER A 15 4.89 10.97 17.57
N GLY A 16 4.52 11.79 16.57
CA GLY A 16 5.28 12.96 16.17
C GLY A 16 6.71 12.62 15.69
N GLY A 17 6.92 11.42 15.16
CA GLY A 17 8.24 10.94 14.72
C GLY A 17 9.17 10.40 15.81
N SER A 18 8.70 10.26 17.06
CA SER A 18 9.52 9.72 18.15
C SER A 18 9.68 8.20 18.11
N HIS A 19 8.63 7.48 17.66
CA HIS A 19 8.59 6.01 17.64
C HIS A 19 8.59 5.44 16.22
N GLY A 20 8.80 6.27 15.21
CA GLY A 20 8.86 5.86 13.82
C GLY A 20 9.64 6.86 12.98
N MET A 21 10.21 6.38 11.88
CA MET A 21 10.84 7.22 10.86
C MET A 21 10.41 6.79 9.46
N PHE A 22 10.64 7.62 8.46
CA PHE A 22 10.28 7.31 7.07
C PHE A 22 10.83 5.94 6.62
N LEU A 23 12.05 5.59 7.04
CA LEU A 23 12.65 4.29 6.75
C LEU A 23 11.86 3.11 7.35
N THR A 24 11.31 3.26 8.56
CA THR A 24 10.51 2.20 9.21
C THR A 24 9.22 1.94 8.46
N VAL A 25 8.60 2.97 7.89
CA VAL A 25 7.41 2.84 7.03
C VAL A 25 7.76 2.06 5.77
N ASN A 26 8.87 2.41 5.11
CA ASN A 26 9.31 1.71 3.89
C ASN A 26 9.56 0.22 4.14
N PHE A 27 10.27 -0.12 5.22
CA PHE A 27 10.49 -1.51 5.60
C PHE A 27 9.19 -2.22 5.99
N ALA A 28 8.29 -1.56 6.73
CA ALA A 28 7.02 -2.15 7.11
C ALA A 28 6.17 -2.53 5.88
N PHE A 29 6.04 -1.64 4.89
CA PHE A 29 5.35 -1.96 3.64
C PHE A 29 6.05 -3.09 2.86
N GLY A 30 7.38 -3.05 2.75
CA GLY A 30 8.16 -4.09 2.08
C GLY A 30 7.98 -5.47 2.71
N PHE A 31 8.20 -5.60 4.02
CA PHE A 31 8.01 -6.87 4.73
C PHE A 31 6.54 -7.31 4.74
N ALA A 32 5.59 -6.38 4.84
CA ALA A 32 4.17 -6.71 4.78
C ALA A 32 3.75 -7.24 3.41
N ALA A 33 4.40 -6.78 2.33
CA ALA A 33 4.21 -7.33 0.99
C ALA A 33 4.79 -8.74 0.92
N THR A 34 6.03 -8.94 1.39
CA THR A 34 6.67 -10.27 1.45
C THR A 34 5.84 -11.29 2.23
N LEU A 35 5.41 -10.94 3.44
CA LEU A 35 4.56 -11.82 4.25
C LEU A 35 3.22 -12.12 3.58
N GLY A 36 2.61 -11.12 2.94
CA GLY A 36 1.39 -11.34 2.16
C GLY A 36 1.61 -12.31 1.00
N ILE A 37 2.73 -12.18 0.28
CA ILE A 37 3.09 -13.07 -0.83
C ILE A 37 3.34 -14.48 -0.30
N LEU A 38 4.01 -14.64 0.84
CA LEU A 38 4.20 -15.96 1.45
C LEU A 38 2.88 -16.63 1.85
N VAL A 39 1.90 -15.86 2.32
CA VAL A 39 0.57 -16.37 2.70
C VAL A 39 -0.28 -16.75 1.48
N SER A 40 -0.27 -15.94 0.42
CA SER A 40 -1.19 -16.07 -0.72
C SER A 40 -0.53 -16.58 -2.01
N GLY A 41 0.78 -16.75 -2.02
CA GLY A 41 1.59 -17.03 -3.21
C GLY A 41 1.22 -18.33 -3.91
N GLN A 42 1.07 -19.43 -3.16
CA GLN A 42 0.76 -20.75 -3.73
C GLN A 42 -0.66 -20.85 -4.31
N ILE A 43 -1.59 -20.00 -3.88
CA ILE A 43 -3.02 -20.08 -4.27
C ILE A 43 -3.34 -19.04 -5.34
N SER A 44 -2.98 -17.78 -5.11
CA SER A 44 -3.37 -16.65 -5.96
C SER A 44 -2.19 -15.95 -6.63
N GLY A 45 -0.98 -16.54 -6.58
CA GLY A 45 0.24 -15.90 -7.10
C GLY A 45 0.71 -14.69 -6.29
N GLY A 46 0.09 -14.39 -5.15
CA GLY A 46 0.52 -13.30 -4.26
C GLY A 46 0.38 -11.89 -4.85
N HIS A 47 -0.58 -11.65 -5.75
CA HIS A 47 -0.66 -10.36 -6.46
C HIS A 47 -0.79 -9.15 -5.53
N LEU A 48 -1.69 -9.23 -4.54
CA LEU A 48 -1.95 -8.25 -3.47
C LEU A 48 -2.13 -6.78 -3.90
N ASN A 49 -2.24 -6.54 -5.21
CA ASN A 49 -2.27 -5.23 -5.83
C ASN A 49 -3.07 -5.33 -7.14
N PRO A 50 -4.10 -4.48 -7.31
CA PRO A 50 -4.90 -4.47 -8.52
C PRO A 50 -4.09 -4.17 -9.79
N THR A 51 -3.11 -3.26 -9.70
CA THR A 51 -2.27 -2.89 -10.85
C THR A 51 -1.33 -4.02 -11.26
N VAL A 52 -0.81 -4.80 -10.29
CA VAL A 52 -0.03 -6.01 -10.59
C VAL A 52 -0.91 -7.05 -11.28
N THR A 53 -2.12 -7.27 -10.77
CA THR A 53 -3.09 -8.18 -11.40
C THR A 53 -3.42 -7.74 -12.83
N PHE A 54 -3.66 -6.44 -13.03
CA PHE A 54 -3.93 -5.85 -14.34
C PHE A 54 -2.75 -6.06 -15.31
N ALA A 55 -1.51 -5.80 -14.86
CA ALA A 55 -0.32 -5.98 -15.67
C ALA A 55 -0.12 -7.45 -16.08
N LEU A 56 -0.35 -8.40 -15.18
CA LEU A 56 -0.28 -9.82 -15.49
C LEU A 56 -1.37 -10.27 -16.47
N CYS A 57 -2.58 -9.70 -16.38
CA CYS A 57 -3.62 -9.90 -17.39
C CYS A 57 -3.23 -9.33 -18.75
N LEU A 58 -2.64 -8.13 -18.78
CA LEU A 58 -2.18 -7.49 -20.02
C LEU A 58 -1.07 -8.28 -20.71
N LEU A 59 -0.16 -8.87 -19.94
CA LEU A 59 0.94 -9.71 -20.42
C LEU A 59 0.49 -11.15 -20.74
N GLY A 60 -0.80 -11.47 -20.62
CA GLY A 60 -1.33 -12.81 -20.91
C GLY A 60 -0.93 -13.88 -19.90
N ARG A 61 -0.41 -13.49 -18.72
CA ARG A 61 -0.03 -14.41 -17.63
C ARG A 61 -1.21 -14.84 -16.76
N GLU A 62 -2.29 -14.05 -16.74
CA GLU A 62 -3.52 -14.37 -16.00
C GLU A 62 -4.78 -14.06 -16.83
N PRO A 63 -5.87 -14.84 -16.71
CA PRO A 63 -7.07 -14.62 -17.48
C PRO A 63 -7.84 -13.40 -16.99
N TRP A 64 -8.26 -12.55 -17.91
CA TRP A 64 -9.03 -11.31 -17.66
C TRP A 64 -10.29 -11.51 -16.81
N ARG A 65 -10.91 -12.70 -16.85
CA ARG A 65 -12.10 -13.01 -16.03
C ARG A 65 -11.83 -12.97 -14.53
N LYS A 66 -10.58 -13.22 -14.08
CA LYS A 66 -10.19 -13.15 -12.66
C LYS A 66 -9.96 -11.73 -12.17
N PHE A 67 -9.62 -10.80 -13.07
CA PHE A 67 -9.29 -9.42 -12.72
C PHE A 67 -10.33 -8.73 -11.81
N PRO A 68 -11.63 -8.70 -12.14
CA PRO A 68 -12.62 -8.02 -11.30
C PRO A 68 -12.77 -8.67 -9.91
N VAL A 69 -12.61 -10.00 -9.82
CA VAL A 69 -12.64 -10.73 -8.55
C VAL A 69 -11.43 -10.36 -7.68
N PHE A 70 -10.24 -10.35 -8.28
CA PHE A 70 -9.00 -9.94 -7.60
C PHE A 70 -9.10 -8.49 -7.11
N PHE A 71 -9.53 -7.57 -7.99
CA PHE A 71 -9.72 -6.17 -7.65
C PHE A 71 -10.64 -6.03 -6.43
N LEU A 72 -11.82 -6.65 -6.47
CA LEU A 72 -12.81 -6.57 -5.40
C LEU A 72 -12.24 -7.06 -4.06
N PHE A 73 -11.66 -8.25 -4.02
CA PHE A 73 -11.16 -8.81 -2.75
C PHE A 73 -9.89 -8.11 -2.25
N GLN A 74 -9.03 -7.61 -3.14
CA GLN A 74 -7.88 -6.78 -2.76
C GLN A 74 -8.36 -5.46 -2.14
N THR A 75 -9.37 -4.80 -2.72
CA THR A 75 -9.96 -3.59 -2.16
C THR A 75 -10.66 -3.84 -0.83
N ILE A 76 -11.44 -4.93 -0.70
CA ILE A 76 -12.08 -5.30 0.58
C ILE A 76 -11.02 -5.59 1.64
N GLY A 77 -9.98 -6.35 1.31
CA GLY A 77 -8.89 -6.65 2.23
C GLY A 77 -8.14 -5.38 2.67
N ALA A 78 -7.92 -4.44 1.75
CA ALA A 78 -7.35 -3.13 2.07
C ALA A 78 -8.27 -2.32 3.01
N PHE A 79 -9.57 -2.27 2.71
CA PHE A 79 -10.56 -1.56 3.51
C PHE A 79 -10.65 -2.11 4.95
N LEU A 80 -10.73 -3.44 5.09
CA LEU A 80 -10.74 -4.09 6.41
C LEU A 80 -9.42 -3.88 7.16
N GLY A 81 -8.28 -3.95 6.46
CA GLY A 81 -6.98 -3.67 7.05
C GLY A 81 -6.87 -2.24 7.59
N ALA A 82 -7.37 -1.26 6.84
CA ALA A 82 -7.47 0.12 7.30
C ALA A 82 -8.44 0.26 8.48
N GLY A 83 -9.60 -0.40 8.45
CA GLY A 83 -10.57 -0.40 9.55
C GLY A 83 -9.99 -0.95 10.86
N ILE A 84 -9.19 -2.03 10.80
CA ILE A 84 -8.48 -2.57 11.97
C ILE A 84 -7.53 -1.52 12.56
N ILE A 85 -6.74 -0.84 11.72
CA ILE A 85 -5.80 0.20 12.19
C ILE A 85 -6.54 1.40 12.75
N PHE A 86 -7.64 1.82 12.13
CA PHE A 86 -8.48 2.89 12.64
C PHE A 86 -9.03 2.56 14.04
N GLY A 87 -9.55 1.35 14.24
CA GLY A 87 -10.04 0.91 15.55
C GLY A 87 -8.92 0.77 16.59
N MET A 88 -7.79 0.19 16.19
CA MET A 88 -6.65 -0.05 17.10
C MET A 88 -5.97 1.24 17.57
N TYR A 89 -5.92 2.27 16.72
CA TYR A 89 -5.33 3.57 17.04
C TYR A 89 -6.38 4.65 17.33
N PHE A 90 -7.64 4.29 17.60
CA PHE A 90 -8.74 5.26 17.72
C PHE A 90 -8.45 6.36 18.76
N ASP A 91 -8.01 5.97 19.96
CA ASP A 91 -7.72 6.92 21.04
C ASP A 91 -6.58 7.87 20.68
N ALA A 92 -5.51 7.34 20.06
CA ALA A 92 -4.37 8.14 19.61
C ALA A 92 -4.74 9.08 18.44
N LEU A 93 -5.58 8.63 17.51
CA LEU A 93 -6.11 9.46 16.43
C LEU A 93 -6.97 10.60 16.98
N TRP A 94 -7.80 10.30 17.98
CA TRP A 94 -8.70 11.26 18.59
C TRP A 94 -7.94 12.34 19.38
N ASP A 95 -6.94 11.93 20.17
CA ASP A 95 -6.07 12.83 20.93
C ASP A 95 -5.23 13.73 20.01
N TYR A 96 -4.55 13.14 19.02
CA TYR A 96 -3.71 13.87 18.06
C TYR A 96 -4.51 14.89 17.25
N GLY A 97 -5.72 14.52 16.84
CA GLY A 97 -6.64 15.38 16.11
C GLY A 97 -7.40 16.40 16.97
N GLN A 98 -7.16 16.44 18.28
CA GLN A 98 -7.90 17.28 19.24
C GLN A 98 -9.43 17.12 19.12
N GLY A 99 -9.88 15.87 18.96
CA GLY A 99 -11.29 15.54 18.77
C GLY A 99 -11.82 15.75 17.34
N THR A 100 -10.94 15.97 16.37
CA THR A 100 -11.31 16.15 14.95
C THR A 100 -10.47 15.28 14.02
N LEU A 101 -11.07 14.80 12.92
CA LEU A 101 -10.38 14.03 11.90
C LEU A 101 -10.08 14.92 10.70
N ILE A 102 -8.82 15.37 10.62
CA ILE A 102 -8.37 16.37 9.65
C ILE A 102 -7.72 15.69 8.44
N VAL A 103 -8.08 16.13 7.22
CA VAL A 103 -7.52 15.60 5.97
C VAL A 103 -6.26 16.34 5.53
N VAL A 104 -6.25 17.67 5.64
CA VAL A 104 -5.14 18.54 5.23
C VAL A 104 -4.87 19.55 6.34
N GLY A 105 -3.63 19.67 6.79
CA GLY A 105 -3.24 20.58 7.87
C GLY A 105 -2.02 20.08 8.62
N GLU A 106 -1.72 20.73 9.75
CA GLU A 106 -0.60 20.37 10.63
C GLU A 106 -0.86 19.06 11.37
N ASN A 107 -2.10 18.81 11.79
CA ASN A 107 -2.53 17.60 12.49
C ASN A 107 -3.36 16.67 11.59
N SER A 108 -3.02 16.55 10.30
CA SER A 108 -3.78 15.69 9.40
C SER A 108 -3.52 14.20 9.66
N THR A 109 -4.60 13.43 9.79
CA THR A 109 -4.54 11.99 10.06
C THR A 109 -4.94 11.15 8.85
N ALA A 110 -5.58 11.74 7.83
CA ALA A 110 -5.99 11.01 6.64
C ALA A 110 -4.82 10.38 5.86
N GLY A 111 -3.63 10.98 5.94
CA GLY A 111 -2.40 10.48 5.31
C GLY A 111 -1.94 9.11 5.83
N ILE A 112 -2.48 8.65 6.97
CA ILE A 112 -2.21 7.32 7.52
C ILE A 112 -2.81 6.22 6.63
N PHE A 113 -3.97 6.49 6.02
CA PHE A 113 -4.76 5.49 5.29
C PHE A 113 -4.64 5.59 3.77
N ALA A 114 -4.35 6.79 3.25
CA ALA A 114 -4.23 7.04 1.82
C ALA A 114 -3.10 8.03 1.54
N THR A 115 -2.52 7.94 0.34
CA THR A 115 -1.47 8.86 -0.10
C THR A 115 -2.06 10.17 -0.60
N TYR A 116 -1.46 11.28 -0.19
CA TYR A 116 -1.81 12.62 -0.66
C TYR A 116 -0.59 13.25 -1.31
N PRO A 117 -0.75 13.94 -2.46
CA PRO A 117 0.36 14.59 -3.13
C PRO A 117 0.90 15.72 -2.26
N SER A 118 2.21 15.94 -2.32
CA SER A 118 2.83 17.08 -1.65
C SER A 118 2.44 18.39 -2.34
N LYS A 119 2.47 19.52 -1.60
CA LYS A 119 1.98 20.84 -2.06
C LYS A 119 2.64 21.37 -3.34
N HIS A 120 3.84 20.90 -3.64
CA HIS A 120 4.63 21.30 -4.80
C HIS A 120 4.36 20.43 -6.06
N LEU A 121 3.62 19.33 -5.92
CA LEU A 121 3.42 18.34 -6.97
C LEU A 121 2.18 18.67 -7.79
N THR A 122 2.35 18.81 -9.11
CA THR A 122 1.23 18.98 -10.04
C THR A 122 0.57 17.63 -10.37
N LEU A 123 -0.69 17.64 -10.79
CA LEU A 123 -1.41 16.43 -11.19
C LEU A 123 -0.70 15.66 -12.31
N VAL A 124 -0.14 16.38 -13.30
CA VAL A 124 0.58 15.78 -14.42
C VAL A 124 1.85 15.08 -13.94
N ASN A 125 2.66 15.74 -13.09
CA ASN A 125 3.88 15.11 -12.57
C ASN A 125 3.55 13.95 -11.63
N GLY A 126 2.51 14.07 -10.79
CA GLY A 126 2.05 12.96 -9.95
C GLY A 126 1.56 11.75 -10.74
N PHE A 127 0.92 11.99 -11.90
CA PHE A 127 0.53 10.90 -12.80
C PHE A 127 1.75 10.15 -13.36
N PHE A 128 2.75 10.87 -13.88
CA PHE A 128 3.97 10.24 -14.38
C PHE A 128 4.79 9.55 -13.29
N ASP A 129 4.87 10.14 -12.10
CA ASP A 129 5.50 9.54 -10.92
C ASP A 129 4.90 8.16 -10.61
N GLN A 130 3.57 8.07 -10.52
CA GLN A 130 2.89 6.80 -10.24
C GLN A 130 3.04 5.78 -11.37
N ILE A 131 3.05 6.21 -12.64
CA ILE A 131 3.31 5.31 -13.78
C ILE A 131 4.72 4.74 -13.68
N ILE A 132 5.74 5.59 -13.55
CA ILE A 132 7.14 5.17 -13.57
C ILE A 132 7.44 4.28 -12.36
N GLY A 133 6.99 4.68 -11.17
CA GLY A 133 7.18 3.89 -9.94
C GLY A 133 6.51 2.51 -10.02
N THR A 134 5.27 2.46 -10.51
CA THR A 134 4.55 1.17 -10.63
C THR A 134 5.10 0.30 -11.73
N ALA A 135 5.54 0.87 -12.86
CA ALA A 135 6.19 0.13 -13.94
C ALA A 135 7.50 -0.48 -13.46
N ALA A 136 8.33 0.28 -12.73
CA ALA A 136 9.58 -0.23 -12.14
C ALA A 136 9.30 -1.40 -11.17
N LEU A 137 8.28 -1.28 -10.32
CA LEU A 137 7.85 -2.37 -9.44
C LEU A 137 7.46 -3.63 -10.23
N ILE A 138 6.65 -3.48 -11.28
CA ILE A 138 6.22 -4.61 -12.12
C ILE A 138 7.42 -5.27 -12.80
N VAL A 139 8.36 -4.49 -13.34
CA VAL A 139 9.59 -5.02 -13.96
C VAL A 139 10.39 -5.83 -12.95
N CYS A 140 10.59 -5.32 -11.73
CA CYS A 140 11.27 -6.06 -10.66
C CYS A 140 10.55 -7.37 -10.29
N ILE A 141 9.21 -7.34 -10.15
CA ILE A 141 8.42 -8.55 -9.87
C ILE A 141 8.60 -9.58 -10.98
N LEU A 142 8.48 -9.16 -12.24
CA LEU A 142 8.65 -10.05 -13.39
C LEU A 142 10.05 -10.65 -13.43
N ALA A 143 11.09 -9.85 -13.17
CA ALA A 143 12.48 -10.31 -13.13
C ALA A 143 12.75 -11.30 -11.99
N ILE A 144 12.16 -11.11 -10.81
CA ILE A 144 12.34 -12.00 -9.65
C ILE A 144 11.63 -13.34 -9.86
N VAL A 145 10.44 -13.32 -10.47
CA VAL A 145 9.61 -14.53 -10.66
C VAL A 145 9.97 -15.29 -11.94
N ASP A 146 10.77 -14.70 -12.84
CA ASP A 146 11.16 -15.34 -14.08
C ASP A 146 12.17 -16.49 -13.85
N PRO A 147 11.78 -17.75 -14.13
CA PRO A 147 12.68 -18.90 -13.96
C PRO A 147 13.88 -18.88 -14.91
N TYR A 148 13.87 -18.03 -15.95
CA TYR A 148 14.96 -17.91 -16.91
C TYR A 148 15.95 -16.77 -16.59
N ASN A 149 15.68 -15.97 -15.56
CA ASN A 149 16.48 -14.78 -15.27
C ASN A 149 17.67 -15.04 -14.31
N ASN A 150 17.60 -16.06 -13.45
CA ASN A 150 18.71 -16.45 -12.57
C ASN A 150 18.80 -17.99 -12.46
N PRO A 151 19.65 -18.65 -13.27
CA PRO A 151 19.83 -20.11 -13.26
C PRO A 151 20.51 -20.65 -12.00
#